data_AF-A0A2H9QRZ5-F1
#
_entry.id   AF-A0A2H9QRZ5-F1
#
_cell.length_a   1.000
_cell.length_b   1.000
_cell.length_c   1.000
_cell.angle_alpha   90.00
_cell.angle_beta   90.00
_cell.angle_gamma   90.00
#
_symmetry.space_group_name_H-M   'P 1'
#
loop_
_entity.id
_entity.type
_entity.pdbx_description
1 polymer ?
#
loop_
_entity_poly.entity_id
_entity_poly.type
_entity_poly.pdbx_seq_one_letter_code
_entity_poly.pdbx_strand_id
1 'polypeptide(L)'
;MKTYLQSIVDDFSFDNLPAKWQDFDFGRFSSDKTLFDFQKQGLQNALKALFRFYIDEKGNKINFFNKYQIEENFDYDLKKKADGKTAKYLLDYEKDYPAIDEKISFAHFINRMSFWMATGSGKTLIIVKLIDLLGTLIQRKEIPKNDILFLAHRD
;
A
#
# COMPACT_ATOMS: atom_id res chain seq x y z
N MET A 1 10.43 7.34 -14.36
CA MET A 1 9.93 6.22 -13.55
C MET A 1 8.42 6.21 -13.68
N LYS A 2 7.78 5.10 -14.12
CA LYS A 2 6.31 5.03 -14.19
C LYS A 2 5.76 4.82 -12.77
N THR A 3 4.83 5.66 -12.33
CA THR A 3 4.22 5.62 -10.99
C THR A 3 2.79 5.07 -11.05
N TYR A 4 2.66 3.78 -11.41
CA TYR A 4 1.35 3.16 -11.68
C TYR A 4 0.30 3.36 -10.56
N LEU A 5 0.67 3.11 -9.29
CA LEU A 5 -0.27 3.29 -8.18
C LEU A 5 -0.66 4.75 -7.99
N GLN A 6 0.25 5.69 -8.27
CA GLN A 6 -0.06 7.11 -8.21
C GLN A 6 -1.11 7.47 -9.26
N SER A 7 -0.95 7.01 -10.50
CA SER A 7 -1.95 7.23 -11.55
C SER A 7 -3.33 6.68 -11.15
N ILE A 8 -3.39 5.46 -10.60
CA ILE A 8 -4.66 4.86 -10.13
C ILE A 8 -5.35 5.71 -9.07
N VAL A 9 -4.60 6.29 -8.12
CA VAL A 9 -5.21 7.15 -7.10
C VAL A 9 -5.57 8.51 -7.67
N ASP A 10 -4.75 9.10 -8.55
CA ASP A 10 -5.00 10.40 -9.14
C ASP A 10 -6.24 10.42 -10.05
N ASP A 11 -6.67 9.25 -10.56
CA ASP A 11 -7.87 9.07 -11.39
C ASP A 11 -9.20 9.44 -10.71
N PHE A 12 -9.25 9.63 -9.38
CA PHE A 12 -10.47 10.05 -8.68
C PHE A 12 -10.21 11.06 -7.55
N SER A 13 -11.18 11.96 -7.31
CA SER A 13 -11.08 12.94 -6.23
C SER A 13 -11.21 12.30 -4.85
N PHE A 14 -10.49 12.84 -3.87
CA PHE A 14 -10.68 12.50 -2.46
C PHE A 14 -12.14 12.72 -2.01
N ASP A 15 -12.78 13.76 -2.53
CA ASP A 15 -14.16 14.14 -2.18
C ASP A 15 -15.20 13.11 -2.64
N ASN A 16 -14.82 12.18 -3.51
CA ASN A 16 -15.69 11.08 -3.96
C ASN A 16 -15.70 9.89 -2.98
N LEU A 17 -14.85 9.88 -1.96
CA LEU A 17 -14.85 8.83 -0.94
C LEU A 17 -16.13 8.89 -0.10
N PRO A 18 -16.63 7.78 0.48
CA PRO A 18 -17.72 7.86 1.45
C PRO A 18 -17.33 8.69 2.68
N ALA A 19 -18.27 9.36 3.35
CA ALA A 19 -18.00 10.22 4.51
C ALA A 19 -17.16 9.53 5.61
N LYS A 20 -17.41 8.23 5.86
CA LYS A 20 -16.65 7.40 6.82
C LYS A 20 -15.16 7.23 6.48
N TRP A 21 -14.77 7.51 5.23
CA TRP A 21 -13.39 7.54 4.73
C TRP A 21 -12.85 8.97 4.59
N GLN A 22 -13.65 10.01 4.74
CA GLN A 22 -13.20 11.41 4.65
C GLN A 22 -12.89 12.05 6.01
N ASP A 23 -13.49 11.53 7.09
CA ASP A 23 -13.42 12.08 8.45
C ASP A 23 -12.08 11.76 9.16
N PHE A 24 -10.98 12.21 8.57
CA PHE A 24 -9.63 12.12 9.13
C PHE A 24 -9.00 13.51 9.20
N ASP A 25 -8.49 13.88 10.37
CA ASP A 25 -7.64 15.07 10.49
C ASP A 25 -6.23 14.74 10.00
N PHE A 26 -5.93 15.10 8.75
CA PHE A 26 -4.59 14.99 8.17
C PHE A 26 -3.65 16.13 8.58
N GLY A 27 -4.19 17.23 9.11
CA GLY A 27 -3.44 18.44 9.40
C GLY A 27 -2.75 18.40 10.76
N ARG A 28 -3.48 18.07 11.82
CA ARG A 28 -2.94 18.13 13.19
C ARG A 28 -2.13 16.88 13.54
N PHE A 29 -0.95 17.10 14.12
CA PHE A 29 -0.12 16.05 14.69
C PHE A 29 -0.08 16.10 16.22
N SER A 30 0.09 17.29 16.79
CA SER A 30 0.08 17.53 18.24
C SER A 30 -0.63 18.86 18.56
N SER A 31 -0.49 19.38 19.77
CA SER A 31 -0.95 20.72 20.13
C SER A 31 -0.23 21.84 19.36
N ASP A 32 1.03 21.60 19.00
CA ASP A 32 1.98 22.59 18.46
C ASP A 32 2.45 22.26 17.04
N LYS A 33 2.16 21.07 16.52
CA LYS A 33 2.65 20.61 15.21
C LYS A 33 1.53 20.28 14.25
N THR A 34 1.69 20.77 13.03
CA THR A 34 0.83 20.47 11.89
C THR A 34 1.65 19.91 10.74
N LEU A 35 1.04 19.03 9.94
CA LEU A 35 1.65 18.50 8.74
C LEU A 35 1.70 19.56 7.64
N PHE A 36 2.74 19.49 6.82
CA PHE A 36 2.83 20.22 5.56
C PHE A 36 1.90 19.61 4.50
N ASP A 37 1.55 20.37 3.48
CA ASP A 37 0.57 19.95 2.47
C ASP A 37 0.98 18.67 1.72
N PHE A 38 2.26 18.53 1.38
CA PHE A 38 2.76 17.29 0.76
C PHE A 38 2.64 16.06 1.68
N GLN A 39 2.72 16.25 3.00
CA GLN A 39 2.55 15.16 3.97
C GLN A 39 1.06 14.77 4.07
N LYS A 40 0.17 15.77 4.10
CA LYS A 40 -1.29 15.56 4.04
C LYS A 40 -1.67 14.81 2.76
N GLN A 41 -1.16 15.27 1.62
CA GLN A 41 -1.41 14.65 0.31
C GLN A 41 -0.93 13.20 0.26
N GLY A 42 0.25 12.91 0.83
CA GLY A 42 0.74 11.53 0.96
C GLY A 42 -0.22 10.62 1.73
N LEU A 43 -0.74 11.10 2.87
CA LEU A 43 -1.71 10.34 3.67
C LEU A 43 -3.06 10.18 2.96
N GLN A 44 -3.54 11.21 2.27
CA GLN A 44 -4.76 11.14 1.45
C GLN A 44 -4.62 10.14 0.30
N ASN A 45 -3.48 10.13 -0.39
CA ASN A 45 -3.20 9.16 -1.44
C ASN A 45 -3.14 7.73 -0.90
N ALA A 46 -2.58 7.53 0.29
CA ALA A 46 -2.59 6.23 0.95
C ALA A 46 -4.02 5.77 1.29
N LEU A 47 -4.85 6.68 1.80
CA LEU A 47 -6.25 6.39 2.09
C LEU A 47 -7.02 6.01 0.82
N LYS A 48 -6.81 6.73 -0.28
CA LYS A 48 -7.41 6.43 -1.60
C LYS A 48 -6.99 5.06 -2.11
N ALA A 49 -5.71 4.71 -2.02
CA ALA A 49 -5.21 3.39 -2.40
C ALA A 49 -5.83 2.27 -1.54
N LEU A 50 -5.92 2.47 -0.22
CA LEU A 50 -6.56 1.54 0.69
C LEU A 50 -8.04 1.34 0.36
N PHE A 51 -8.77 2.43 0.08
CA PHE A 51 -10.18 2.37 -0.33
C PHE A 51 -10.34 1.57 -1.62
N ARG A 52 -9.54 1.89 -2.63
CA ARG A 52 -9.57 1.21 -3.93
C ARG A 52 -9.32 -0.29 -3.77
N PHE A 53 -8.33 -0.67 -2.97
CA PHE A 53 -8.00 -2.07 -2.76
C PHE A 53 -9.05 -2.83 -1.92
N TYR A 54 -9.40 -2.32 -0.74
CA TYR A 54 -10.23 -3.07 0.21
C TYR A 54 -11.72 -2.94 -0.05
N ILE A 55 -12.20 -1.81 -0.58
CA ILE A 55 -13.62 -1.56 -0.78
C ILE A 55 -14.03 -1.86 -2.23
N ASP A 56 -13.43 -1.19 -3.20
CA ASP A 56 -13.81 -1.37 -4.61
C ASP A 56 -13.46 -2.79 -5.11
N GLU A 57 -12.21 -3.22 -4.86
CA GLU A 57 -11.72 -4.52 -5.32
C GLU A 57 -11.87 -5.64 -4.29
N LYS A 58 -12.44 -5.35 -3.11
CA LYS A 58 -12.71 -6.33 -2.02
C LYS A 58 -11.47 -7.14 -1.60
N GLY A 59 -10.29 -6.52 -1.67
CA GLY A 59 -9.01 -7.16 -1.38
C GLY A 59 -8.52 -8.14 -2.46
N ASN A 60 -9.16 -8.17 -3.64
CA ASN A 60 -8.76 -9.04 -4.74
C ASN A 60 -7.52 -8.49 -5.45
N LYS A 61 -6.39 -9.17 -5.28
CA LYS A 61 -5.11 -8.79 -5.89
C LYS A 61 -5.12 -8.81 -7.41
N ILE A 62 -5.82 -9.76 -8.04
CA ILE A 62 -5.90 -9.86 -9.50
C ILE A 62 -6.70 -8.69 -10.07
N ASN A 63 -7.87 -8.40 -9.52
CA ASN A 63 -8.69 -7.29 -9.99
C ASN A 63 -7.98 -5.95 -9.79
N PHE A 64 -7.32 -5.77 -8.64
CA PHE A 64 -6.54 -4.57 -8.39
C PHE A 64 -5.36 -4.46 -9.35
N PHE A 65 -4.66 -5.56 -9.64
CA PHE A 65 -3.58 -5.58 -10.64
C PHE A 65 -4.05 -5.14 -12.03
N ASN A 66 -5.24 -5.57 -12.46
CA ASN A 66 -5.80 -5.17 -13.76
C ASN A 66 -5.97 -3.65 -13.89
N LYS A 67 -6.12 -2.90 -12.77
CA LYS A 67 -6.15 -1.42 -12.79
C LYS A 67 -4.81 -0.78 -13.12
N TYR A 68 -3.69 -1.48 -12.91
CA TYR A 68 -2.36 -0.96 -13.23
C TYR A 68 -2.12 -0.88 -14.74
N GLN A 69 -2.90 -1.60 -15.56
CA GLN A 69 -2.79 -1.60 -17.03
C GLN A 69 -1.35 -1.80 -17.52
N ILE A 70 -0.63 -2.70 -16.85
CA ILE A 70 0.74 -3.03 -17.19
C ILE A 70 0.73 -4.01 -18.36
N GLU A 71 1.34 -3.62 -19.47
CA GLU A 71 1.48 -4.47 -20.66
C GLU A 71 2.67 -5.43 -20.53
N GLU A 72 3.71 -5.04 -19.78
CA GLU A 72 4.89 -5.87 -19.60
C GLU A 72 4.66 -7.02 -18.61
N ASN A 73 5.10 -8.23 -18.95
CA ASN A 73 5.01 -9.37 -18.03
C ASN A 73 6.14 -9.30 -16.97
N PHE A 74 5.74 -9.10 -15.70
CA PHE A 74 6.63 -9.08 -14.53
C PHE A 74 6.50 -10.32 -13.63
N ASP A 75 5.86 -11.38 -14.09
CA ASP A 75 5.67 -12.62 -13.34
C ASP A 75 7.03 -13.18 -12.91
N TYR A 76 7.05 -13.72 -11.69
CA TYR A 76 8.26 -14.28 -11.12
C TYR A 76 8.45 -15.72 -11.63
N ASP A 77 9.43 -15.90 -12.50
CA ASP A 77 9.84 -17.22 -13.02
C ASP A 77 10.74 -17.93 -12.00
N LEU A 78 10.22 -19.02 -11.41
CA LEU A 78 10.94 -19.80 -10.39
C LEU A 78 12.12 -20.59 -10.99
N LYS A 79 12.04 -21.01 -12.26
CA LYS A 79 13.12 -21.76 -12.95
C LYS A 79 14.32 -20.89 -13.24
N LYS A 80 14.10 -19.67 -13.76
CA LYS A 80 15.19 -18.73 -14.08
C LYS A 80 15.92 -18.20 -12.84
N LYS A 81 15.35 -18.39 -11.65
CA LYS A 81 15.86 -17.90 -10.36
C LYS A 81 16.02 -19.01 -9.31
N ALA A 82 16.04 -20.27 -9.75
CA ALA A 82 15.95 -21.46 -8.90
C ALA A 82 17.07 -21.58 -7.84
N ASP A 83 18.24 -21.00 -8.08
CA ASP A 83 19.38 -21.05 -7.15
C ASP A 83 19.34 -19.97 -6.06
N GLY A 84 18.29 -19.15 -6.02
CA GLY A 84 18.15 -18.04 -5.06
C GLY A 84 17.37 -18.41 -3.81
N LYS A 85 17.87 -18.04 -2.62
CA LYS A 85 17.15 -18.11 -1.33
C LYS A 85 15.72 -17.56 -1.42
N THR A 86 15.48 -16.57 -2.28
CA THR A 86 14.17 -15.96 -2.54
C THR A 86 13.13 -16.95 -3.08
N ALA A 87 13.50 -17.81 -4.04
CA ALA A 87 12.56 -18.78 -4.62
C ALA A 87 12.09 -19.76 -3.55
N LYS A 88 13.02 -20.24 -2.71
CA LYS A 88 12.70 -21.09 -1.56
C LYS A 88 11.72 -20.40 -0.60
N TYR A 89 11.98 -19.16 -0.20
CA TYR A 89 11.06 -18.44 0.69
C TYR A 89 9.68 -18.26 0.07
N LEU A 90 9.57 -17.93 -1.22
CA LEU A 90 8.25 -17.77 -1.86
C LEU A 90 7.46 -19.09 -1.88
N LEU A 91 8.15 -20.20 -2.10
CA LEU A 91 7.56 -21.55 -2.03
C LEU A 91 7.14 -21.93 -0.60
N ASP A 92 7.77 -21.40 0.44
CA ASP A 92 7.32 -21.63 1.83
C ASP A 92 5.97 -20.93 2.14
N TYR A 93 5.51 -20.00 1.29
CA TYR A 93 4.26 -19.21 1.45
C TYR A 93 3.29 -19.37 0.26
N GLU A 94 3.03 -20.61 -0.16
CA GLU A 94 2.19 -20.92 -1.35
C GLU A 94 0.79 -20.30 -1.31
N LYS A 95 0.22 -20.10 -0.11
CA LYS A 95 -1.09 -19.44 0.07
C LYS A 95 -1.07 -17.98 -0.41
N ASP A 96 0.02 -17.27 -0.16
CA ASP A 96 0.16 -15.85 -0.49
C ASP A 96 0.73 -15.64 -1.90
N TYR A 97 1.57 -16.58 -2.32
CA TYR A 97 2.31 -16.60 -3.59
C TYR A 97 2.11 -17.93 -4.34
N PRO A 98 0.90 -18.21 -4.84
CA PRO A 98 0.61 -19.44 -5.57
C PRO A 98 1.44 -19.50 -6.85
N ALA A 99 2.13 -20.62 -7.03
CA ALA A 99 2.87 -20.92 -8.24
C ALA A 99 2.00 -21.74 -9.21
N ILE A 100 1.86 -21.28 -10.45
CA ILE A 100 1.21 -21.98 -11.55
C ILE A 100 2.23 -22.10 -12.67
N ASP A 101 2.47 -23.31 -13.16
CA ASP A 101 3.49 -23.59 -14.18
C ASP A 101 4.86 -22.97 -13.83
N GLU A 102 5.26 -23.12 -12.56
CA GLU A 102 6.52 -22.60 -11.98
C GLU A 102 6.68 -21.07 -12.09
N LYS A 103 5.56 -20.35 -12.18
CA LYS A 103 5.52 -18.89 -12.15
C LYS A 103 4.59 -18.39 -11.08
N ILE A 104 4.94 -17.28 -10.46
CA ILE A 104 4.06 -16.55 -9.55
C ILE A 104 3.64 -15.27 -10.26
N SER A 105 2.34 -15.04 -10.40
CA SER A 105 1.84 -13.84 -11.07
C SER A 105 2.29 -12.57 -10.34
N PHE A 106 2.66 -11.53 -11.10
CA PHE A 106 3.06 -10.23 -10.53
C PHE A 106 1.97 -9.61 -9.66
N ALA A 107 0.70 -9.96 -9.90
CA ALA A 107 -0.43 -9.54 -9.08
C ALA A 107 -0.27 -9.90 -7.58
N HIS A 108 0.52 -10.91 -7.23
CA HIS A 108 0.79 -11.25 -5.83
C HIS A 108 1.82 -10.34 -5.15
N PHE A 109 2.57 -9.56 -5.95
CA PHE A 109 3.64 -8.68 -5.48
C PHE A 109 3.24 -7.19 -5.45
N ILE A 110 2.05 -6.84 -5.94
CA ILE A 110 1.48 -5.49 -5.84
C ILE A 110 0.92 -5.21 -4.43
N ASN A 111 0.07 -4.19 -4.30
CA ASN A 111 -0.43 -3.68 -3.00
C ASN A 111 0.70 -3.18 -2.08
N ARG A 112 1.64 -2.44 -2.68
CA ARG A 112 2.75 -1.78 -1.98
C ARG A 112 2.68 -0.28 -2.22
N MET A 113 2.68 0.49 -1.13
CA MET A 113 2.73 1.94 -1.16
C MET A 113 4.14 2.40 -0.80
N SER A 114 4.71 3.30 -1.60
CA SER A 114 6.04 3.86 -1.39
C SER A 114 5.95 5.36 -1.20
N PHE A 115 6.54 5.88 -0.12
CA PHE A 115 6.64 7.30 0.15
C PHE A 115 8.08 7.74 -0.09
N TRP A 116 8.31 8.53 -1.13
CA TRP A 116 9.64 9.06 -1.41
C TRP A 116 9.78 10.48 -0.85
N MET A 117 10.67 10.66 0.12
CA MET A 117 10.79 11.92 0.85
C MET A 117 12.25 12.23 1.23
N ALA A 118 12.64 13.50 1.09
CA ALA A 118 13.97 13.98 1.45
C ALA A 118 14.30 13.76 2.94
N THR A 119 15.59 13.74 3.29
CA THR A 119 16.03 13.75 4.69
C THR A 119 15.58 15.05 5.36
N GLY A 120 15.15 14.99 6.62
CA GLY A 120 14.62 16.16 7.35
C GLY A 120 13.17 16.55 7.04
N SER A 121 12.52 15.97 6.02
CA SER A 121 11.13 16.29 5.62
C SER A 121 10.03 15.75 6.55
N GLY A 122 10.38 15.19 7.72
CA GLY A 122 9.41 14.69 8.70
C GLY A 122 8.77 13.34 8.37
N LYS A 123 9.50 12.40 7.74
CA LYS A 123 9.01 11.03 7.45
C LYS A 123 8.34 10.34 8.64
N THR A 124 8.89 10.49 9.83
CA THR A 124 8.35 9.92 11.07
C THR A 124 6.93 10.39 11.36
N LEU A 125 6.57 11.64 11.03
CA LEU A 125 5.22 12.18 11.22
C LEU A 125 4.21 11.44 10.35
N ILE A 126 4.54 11.18 9.08
CA ILE A 126 3.68 10.41 8.18
C ILE A 126 3.52 8.98 8.68
N ILE A 127 4.60 8.33 9.13
CA ILE A 127 4.54 6.95 9.64
C ILE A 127 3.57 6.87 10.82
N VAL A 128 3.69 7.76 11.80
CA VAL A 128 2.81 7.77 12.98
C VAL A 128 1.35 8.03 12.57
N LYS A 129 1.10 9.00 11.69
CA LYS A 129 -0.26 9.29 11.21
C LYS A 129 -0.83 8.16 10.35
N LEU A 130 0.00 7.43 9.61
CA LEU A 130 -0.43 6.27 8.84
C LEU A 130 -0.82 5.11 9.76
N ILE A 131 -0.09 4.89 10.85
CA ILE A 131 -0.44 3.90 11.87
C ILE A 131 -1.79 4.26 12.52
N ASP A 132 -1.99 5.53 12.90
CA ASP A 132 -3.25 6.03 13.46
C ASP A 132 -4.43 5.86 12.48
N LEU A 133 -4.21 6.19 11.21
CA LEU A 133 -5.18 6.00 10.12
C LEU A 133 -5.56 4.52 9.97
N LEU A 134 -4.56 3.62 9.87
CA LEU A 134 -4.79 2.18 9.74
C LEU A 134 -5.54 1.64 10.97
N GLY A 135 -5.15 2.04 12.18
CA GLY A 135 -5.80 1.65 13.41
C GLY A 135 -7.27 2.08 13.45
N THR A 136 -7.57 3.30 13.01
CA THR A 136 -8.93 3.81 12.90
C THR A 136 -9.76 3.03 11.88
N LEU A 137 -9.22 2.74 10.70
CA LEU A 137 -9.91 1.93 9.68
C LEU A 137 -10.19 0.50 10.18
N ILE A 138 -9.25 -0.10 10.92
CA ILE A 138 -9.43 -1.41 11.56
C ILE A 138 -10.57 -1.37 12.59
N GLN A 139 -10.59 -0.35 13.47
CA GLN A 139 -11.64 -0.18 14.47
C GLN A 139 -13.02 0.01 13.82
N ARG A 140 -13.08 0.78 12.73
CA ARG A 140 -14.29 0.98 11.90
C ARG A 140 -14.69 -0.27 11.09
N LYS A 141 -13.87 -1.33 11.09
CA LYS A 141 -14.04 -2.56 10.30
C LYS A 141 -14.06 -2.32 8.78
N GLU A 142 -13.41 -1.25 8.34
CA GLU A 142 -13.30 -0.88 6.92
C GLU A 142 -12.17 -1.63 6.21
N ILE A 143 -11.16 -2.07 6.98
CA ILE A 143 -10.09 -2.95 6.51
C ILE A 143 -9.91 -4.14 7.46
N PRO A 144 -9.28 -5.25 7.02
CA PRO A 144 -9.08 -6.43 7.86
C PRO A 144 -8.29 -6.12 9.13
N LYS A 145 -8.67 -6.78 10.24
CA LYS A 145 -7.99 -6.67 11.53
C LYS A 145 -6.69 -7.48 11.52
N ASN A 146 -5.62 -6.87 11.04
CA ASN A 146 -4.26 -7.42 11.07
C ASN A 146 -3.38 -6.59 12.01
N ASP A 147 -2.34 -7.23 12.56
CA ASP A 147 -1.32 -6.53 13.35
C ASP A 147 -0.47 -5.61 12.46
N ILE A 148 -0.03 -4.48 13.02
CA ILE A 148 0.85 -3.52 12.33
C ILE A 148 2.28 -3.74 12.81
N LEU A 149 3.14 -4.25 11.92
CA LEU A 149 4.57 -4.40 12.17
C LEU A 149 5.33 -3.16 11.68
N PHE A 150 5.97 -2.45 12.60
CA PHE A 150 6.87 -1.34 12.27
C PHE A 150 8.33 -1.76 12.46
N LEU A 151 9.08 -1.80 11.36
CA LEU A 151 10.51 -2.08 11.36
C LEU A 151 11.27 -0.77 11.17
N ALA A 152 12.16 -0.47 12.10
CA ALA A 152 13.09 0.65 12.02
C ALA A 152 14.50 0.14 12.27
N HIS A 153 15.48 0.76 11.61
CA HIS A 153 16.88 0.53 11.93
C HIS A 153 17.12 0.92 13.40
N ARG A 154 17.83 0.06 14.13
CA ARG A 154 18.42 0.37 15.42
C ARG A 154 19.92 0.36 15.22
N ASP A 155 20.57 1.42 15.66
CA ASP A 155 22.03 1.51 15.74
C ASP A 155 22.56 0.53 16.80
#